data_AF-A0A0N9I3T5-F1
#
_entry.id   AF-A0A0N9I3T5-F1
#
_cell.length_a   1.000
_cell.length_b   1.000
_cell.length_c   1.000
_cell.angle_alpha   90.00
_cell.angle_beta   90.00
_cell.angle_gamma   90.00
#
_symmetry.space_group_name_H-M   'P 1'
#
loop_
_entity.id
_entity.type
_entity.pdbx_description
1 polymer ?
#
loop_
_entity_poly.entity_id
_entity_poly.type
_entity_poly.pdbx_seq_one_letter_code
_entity_poly.pdbx_strand_id
1 'polypeptide(L)'
;MTPKPKTPGDGNRGNTGDNTTGRSAQHHGGINAGNGFSSAYQSVTTVAQRGRPGGDSGNQPTNPSNADLHRDLDPAPRPGETPQQAADRADAAQSELDLRKATDTYHALGDEPPRLNLDQNDATHVRDGAHTVERHGPDVPLNRSDAPPGDRTIEGRIHGDPPWGRPENWSYRWSDGSTMNRTVNDYIQANWDTIRSDLALNGEHSATFDAGHRTGEGFYNEGMYGAGPRSAHYGQTSYATVRLRLIPGNPPSYFVVTAFPSGLP
;
A
#
# COMPACT_ATOMS: atom_id res chain seq x y z
N MET A 1 69.90 8.56 20.47
CA MET A 1 70.05 7.12 20.24
C MET A 1 68.77 6.44 20.72
N THR A 2 67.86 6.18 19.79
CA THR A 2 66.55 5.57 20.00
C THR A 2 66.65 4.08 19.68
N PRO A 3 66.21 3.16 20.54
CA PRO A 3 66.10 1.76 20.16
C PRO A 3 64.78 1.52 19.42
N LYS A 4 64.91 0.93 18.23
CA LYS A 4 63.85 0.37 17.41
C LYS A 4 63.65 -1.10 17.82
N PRO A 5 62.42 -1.58 18.07
CA PRO A 5 62.15 -3.01 18.04
C PRO A 5 61.27 -3.43 16.85
N LYS A 6 61.53 -4.67 16.44
CA LYS A 6 61.12 -5.42 15.24
C LYS A 6 59.63 -5.84 15.26
N THR A 7 58.99 -5.77 14.09
CA THR A 7 57.88 -6.66 13.61
C THR A 7 58.45 -8.07 13.34
N PRO A 8 57.71 -9.22 13.42
CA PRO A 8 56.50 -9.49 12.61
C PRO A 8 55.44 -10.42 13.27
N GLY A 9 54.26 -10.55 12.65
CA GLY A 9 53.27 -11.56 13.06
C GLY A 9 52.00 -11.54 12.21
N ASP A 10 51.99 -12.42 11.20
CA ASP A 10 50.93 -12.67 10.24
C ASP A 10 49.63 -13.23 10.84
N GLY A 11 48.52 -12.97 10.14
CA GLY A 11 47.45 -13.93 9.96
C GLY A 11 46.22 -13.80 10.85
N ASN A 12 45.17 -13.13 10.36
CA ASN A 12 43.89 -13.83 10.30
C ASN A 12 43.01 -13.31 9.15
N ARG A 13 42.72 -14.21 8.21
CA ARG A 13 41.75 -14.05 7.13
C ARG A 13 40.39 -14.51 7.65
N GLY A 14 39.35 -13.80 7.22
CA GLY A 14 37.99 -14.34 7.10
C GLY A 14 37.09 -14.00 8.29
N ASN A 15 36.19 -13.05 8.09
CA ASN A 15 34.78 -13.42 7.90
C ASN A 15 34.02 -12.18 7.39
N THR A 16 33.76 -12.13 6.08
CA THR A 16 32.71 -11.29 5.51
C THR A 16 31.39 -11.78 6.08
N GLY A 17 30.92 -11.14 7.15
CA GLY A 17 29.56 -11.28 7.63
C GLY A 17 28.62 -10.68 6.61
N ASP A 18 28.14 -11.55 5.73
CA ASP A 18 26.90 -11.38 4.98
C ASP A 18 25.78 -11.21 6.02
N ASN A 19 25.48 -9.95 6.36
CA ASN A 19 24.40 -9.61 7.27
C ASN A 19 23.13 -9.38 6.45
N THR A 20 22.73 -10.40 5.69
CA THR A 20 21.36 -10.60 5.25
C THR A 20 20.57 -11.12 6.45
N THR A 21 20.34 -10.24 7.44
CA THR A 21 19.27 -10.46 8.40
C THR A 21 17.97 -10.50 7.61
N GLY A 22 17.51 -11.73 7.37
CA GLY A 22 16.22 -12.02 6.77
C GLY A 22 15.16 -11.23 7.51
N ARG A 23 14.63 -10.20 6.83
CA ARG A 23 13.37 -9.59 7.22
C ARG A 23 12.34 -10.70 7.07
N SER A 24 11.82 -11.16 8.20
CA SER A 24 10.65 -12.03 8.25
C SER A 24 9.57 -11.42 7.36
N ALA A 25 9.02 -12.20 6.44
CA ALA A 25 7.88 -11.79 5.63
C ALA A 25 6.79 -11.31 6.60
N GLN A 26 6.56 -10.00 6.63
CA GLN A 26 5.49 -9.42 7.42
C GLN A 26 4.18 -9.92 6.79
N HIS A 27 3.45 -10.73 7.56
CA HIS A 27 2.12 -11.17 7.18
C HIS A 27 1.18 -9.96 7.26
N HIS A 28 1.01 -9.28 6.14
CA HIS A 28 -0.04 -8.27 5.97
C HIS A 28 -1.40 -8.99 5.94
N GLY A 29 -2.42 -8.37 6.54
CA GLY A 29 -3.71 -8.99 6.81
C GLY A 29 -4.29 -9.80 5.65
N GLY A 30 -4.61 -11.08 5.90
CA GLY A 30 -5.44 -11.95 5.06
C GLY A 30 -4.96 -12.30 3.65
N ILE A 31 -4.04 -11.54 3.07
CA ILE A 31 -3.56 -11.68 1.69
C ILE A 31 -2.10 -12.11 1.75
N ASN A 32 -1.82 -13.34 1.30
CA ASN A 32 -0.47 -13.88 1.25
C ASN A 32 0.34 -13.14 0.17
N ALA A 33 1.05 -12.07 0.57
CA ALA A 33 1.80 -11.17 -0.30
C ALA A 33 2.94 -11.85 -1.11
N GLY A 34 3.31 -13.09 -0.77
CA GLY A 34 4.29 -13.88 -1.54
C GLY A 34 3.75 -14.42 -2.88
N ASN A 35 2.46 -14.29 -3.13
CA ASN A 35 1.82 -14.82 -4.33
C ASN A 35 1.28 -13.72 -5.27
N GLY A 36 1.92 -12.54 -5.28
CA GLY A 36 1.55 -11.37 -6.07
C GLY A 36 1.21 -11.70 -7.53
N PHE A 37 0.21 -10.99 -8.10
CA PHE A 37 -0.44 -11.13 -9.42
C PHE A 37 -0.68 -12.57 -9.92
N SER A 38 0.36 -13.39 -10.04
CA SER A 38 0.40 -14.82 -10.35
C SER A 38 -0.67 -15.68 -9.66
N SER A 39 -0.99 -15.53 -8.37
CA SER A 39 -2.06 -16.36 -7.75
C SER A 39 -3.47 -15.87 -8.07
N ALA A 40 -3.69 -14.56 -8.12
CA ALA A 40 -4.95 -14.00 -8.61
C ALA A 40 -5.16 -14.43 -10.07
N TYR A 41 -4.12 -14.34 -10.90
CA TYR A 41 -4.07 -14.84 -12.28
C TYR A 41 -4.38 -16.35 -12.36
N GLN A 42 -3.80 -17.16 -11.48
CA GLN A 42 -4.08 -18.61 -11.38
C GLN A 42 -5.53 -18.90 -10.98
N SER A 43 -6.13 -18.10 -10.10
CA SER A 43 -7.51 -18.29 -9.68
C SER A 43 -8.50 -17.93 -10.79
N VAL A 44 -8.30 -16.81 -11.50
CA VAL A 44 -9.16 -16.39 -12.62
C VAL A 44 -9.04 -17.36 -13.78
N THR A 45 -7.83 -17.81 -14.13
CA THR A 45 -7.65 -18.85 -15.16
C THR A 45 -8.34 -20.17 -14.81
N THR A 46 -8.36 -20.55 -13.53
CA THR A 46 -9.07 -21.77 -13.09
C THR A 46 -10.59 -21.65 -13.21
N VAL A 47 -11.15 -20.47 -12.93
CA VAL A 47 -12.59 -20.20 -13.07
C VAL A 47 -13.00 -20.11 -14.55
N ALA A 48 -12.21 -19.41 -15.37
CA ALA A 48 -12.43 -19.31 -16.83
C ALA A 48 -12.41 -20.69 -17.53
N GLN A 49 -11.62 -21.64 -16.99
CA GLN A 49 -11.59 -23.02 -17.50
C GLN A 49 -12.78 -23.87 -17.04
N ARG A 50 -13.36 -23.61 -15.85
CA ARG A 50 -14.51 -24.38 -15.33
C ARG A 50 -15.85 -24.00 -15.94
N GLY A 51 -16.00 -22.78 -16.44
CA GLY A 51 -17.26 -22.28 -17.01
C GLY A 51 -17.53 -22.72 -18.45
N ARG A 52 -16.62 -23.42 -19.15
CA ARG A 52 -16.81 -23.83 -20.55
C ARG A 52 -17.51 -25.19 -20.66
N PRO A 53 -18.79 -25.25 -21.09
CA PRO A 53 -19.47 -26.52 -21.31
C PRO A 53 -19.03 -27.10 -22.67
N GLY A 54 -18.30 -28.21 -22.66
CA GLY A 54 -18.06 -29.06 -23.84
C GLY A 54 -16.86 -28.66 -24.71
N GLY A 55 -15.78 -29.43 -24.64
CA GLY A 55 -14.61 -29.23 -25.50
C GLY A 55 -13.52 -30.28 -25.33
N ASP A 56 -13.87 -31.57 -25.48
CA ASP A 56 -12.95 -32.71 -25.45
C ASP A 56 -12.22 -32.91 -26.80
N SER A 57 -11.67 -31.84 -27.39
CA SER A 57 -10.89 -31.95 -28.63
C SER A 57 -9.62 -31.10 -28.53
N GLY A 58 -8.48 -31.76 -28.75
CA GLY A 58 -7.12 -31.30 -28.42
C GLY A 58 -6.58 -30.14 -29.26
N ASN A 59 -7.37 -29.11 -29.52
CA ASN A 59 -6.89 -27.81 -29.94
C ASN A 59 -6.58 -26.97 -28.70
N GLN A 60 -5.35 -26.47 -28.60
CA GLN A 60 -5.02 -25.46 -27.60
C GLN A 60 -6.06 -24.32 -27.68
N PRO A 61 -6.75 -23.99 -26.58
CA PRO A 61 -7.72 -22.92 -26.60
C PRO A 61 -6.98 -21.61 -26.91
N THR A 62 -7.25 -21.02 -28.07
CA THR A 62 -6.85 -19.65 -28.34
C THR A 62 -7.54 -18.73 -27.34
N ASN A 63 -6.81 -17.77 -26.78
CA ASN A 63 -7.41 -16.75 -25.91
C ASN A 63 -8.50 -15.99 -26.71
N PRO A 64 -9.71 -15.79 -26.16
CA PRO A 64 -10.79 -15.08 -26.86
C PRO A 64 -10.36 -13.69 -27.32
N SER A 65 -10.83 -13.21 -28.46
CA SER A 65 -10.58 -11.82 -28.84
C SER A 65 -11.42 -10.87 -27.97
N ASN A 66 -11.04 -9.58 -27.88
CA ASN A 66 -11.88 -8.59 -27.20
C ASN A 66 -13.29 -8.50 -27.82
N ALA A 67 -13.41 -8.68 -29.14
CA ALA A 67 -14.70 -8.67 -29.82
C ALA A 67 -15.59 -9.86 -29.43
N ASP A 68 -14.99 -11.04 -29.19
CA ASP A 68 -15.72 -12.21 -28.72
C ASP A 68 -16.21 -12.01 -27.29
N LEU A 69 -15.34 -11.49 -26.41
CA LEU A 69 -15.71 -11.19 -25.02
C LEU A 69 -16.85 -10.17 -24.93
N HIS A 70 -16.79 -9.09 -25.71
CA HIS A 70 -17.88 -8.10 -25.74
C HIS A 70 -19.19 -8.69 -26.25
N ARG A 71 -19.15 -9.68 -27.14
CA ARG A 71 -20.35 -10.41 -27.57
C ARG A 71 -20.86 -11.36 -26.48
N ASP A 72 -19.96 -11.94 -25.70
CA ASP A 72 -20.28 -12.84 -24.60
C ASP A 72 -20.84 -12.11 -23.37
N LEU A 73 -20.70 -10.77 -23.27
CA LEU A 73 -21.34 -9.95 -22.23
C LEU A 73 -22.87 -9.89 -22.31
N ASP A 74 -23.48 -10.26 -23.44
CA ASP A 74 -24.94 -10.31 -23.56
C ASP A 74 -25.51 -11.46 -22.70
N PRO A 75 -26.32 -11.17 -21.66
CA PRO A 75 -26.89 -12.20 -20.79
C PRO A 75 -28.05 -12.97 -21.45
N ALA A 76 -28.48 -12.59 -22.66
CA ALA A 76 -29.53 -13.31 -23.38
C ALA A 76 -29.06 -14.74 -23.76
N PRO A 77 -29.90 -15.77 -23.54
CA PRO A 77 -29.56 -17.13 -23.92
C PRO A 77 -29.46 -17.30 -25.44
N ARG A 78 -28.40 -17.96 -25.88
CA ARG A 78 -28.24 -18.42 -27.27
C ARG A 78 -29.11 -19.66 -27.54
N PRO A 79 -29.38 -20.00 -28.81
CA PRO A 79 -30.06 -21.24 -29.14
C PRO A 79 -29.39 -22.47 -28.50
N GLY A 80 -30.12 -23.17 -27.63
CA GLY A 80 -29.62 -24.35 -26.90
C GLY A 80 -28.93 -24.05 -25.56
N GLU A 81 -28.78 -22.78 -25.19
CA GLU A 81 -28.22 -22.33 -23.91
C GLU A 81 -29.36 -22.11 -22.89
N THR A 82 -29.17 -22.55 -21.65
CA THR A 82 -30.08 -22.22 -20.56
C THR A 82 -29.82 -20.79 -20.04
N PRO A 83 -30.78 -20.14 -19.37
CA PRO A 83 -30.55 -18.83 -18.75
C PRO A 83 -29.36 -18.78 -17.80
N GLN A 84 -29.13 -19.84 -17.01
CA GLN A 84 -27.98 -19.91 -16.11
C GLN A 84 -26.65 -19.94 -16.89
N GLN A 85 -26.57 -20.74 -17.95
CA GLN A 85 -25.35 -20.80 -18.79
C GLN A 85 -25.05 -19.46 -19.47
N ALA A 86 -26.08 -18.73 -19.89
CA ALA A 86 -25.92 -17.40 -20.48
C ALA A 86 -25.37 -16.39 -19.47
N ALA A 87 -25.84 -16.44 -18.22
CA ALA A 87 -25.30 -15.63 -17.12
C ALA A 87 -23.85 -16.02 -16.80
N ASP A 88 -23.56 -17.31 -16.65
CA ASP A 88 -22.20 -17.81 -16.36
C ASP A 88 -21.20 -17.38 -17.47
N ARG A 89 -21.63 -17.40 -18.74
CA ARG A 89 -20.83 -16.90 -19.88
C ARG A 89 -20.57 -15.40 -19.79
N ALA A 90 -21.59 -14.60 -19.47
CA ALA A 90 -21.44 -13.14 -19.34
C ALA A 90 -20.51 -12.79 -18.17
N ASP A 91 -20.67 -13.46 -17.03
CA ASP A 91 -19.81 -13.29 -15.86
C ASP A 91 -18.35 -13.68 -16.16
N ALA A 92 -18.12 -14.78 -16.88
CA ALA A 92 -16.79 -15.20 -17.31
C ALA A 92 -16.17 -14.20 -18.29
N ALA A 93 -16.95 -13.67 -19.24
CA ALA A 93 -16.48 -12.68 -20.19
C ALA A 93 -16.12 -11.35 -19.51
N GLN A 94 -16.93 -10.90 -18.56
CA GLN A 94 -16.65 -9.72 -17.75
C GLN A 94 -15.37 -9.91 -16.93
N SER A 95 -15.21 -11.05 -16.26
CA SER A 95 -14.03 -11.38 -15.46
C SER A 95 -12.74 -11.37 -16.29
N GLU A 96 -12.79 -11.90 -17.52
CA GLU A 96 -11.66 -11.89 -18.45
C GLU A 96 -11.32 -10.47 -18.94
N LEU A 97 -12.32 -9.63 -19.22
CA LEU A 97 -12.10 -8.22 -19.59
C LEU A 97 -11.47 -7.43 -18.43
N ASP A 98 -11.93 -7.64 -17.21
CA ASP A 98 -11.37 -7.01 -16.01
C ASP A 98 -9.93 -7.47 -15.76
N LEU A 99 -9.64 -8.76 -15.96
CA LEU A 99 -8.26 -9.28 -15.88
C LEU A 99 -7.34 -8.63 -16.92
N ARG A 100 -7.79 -8.48 -18.17
CA ARG A 100 -7.01 -7.80 -19.22
C ARG A 100 -6.72 -6.36 -18.85
N LYS A 101 -7.74 -5.63 -18.38
CA LYS A 101 -7.59 -4.25 -17.93
C LYS A 101 -6.61 -4.13 -16.75
N ALA A 102 -6.68 -5.03 -15.78
CA ALA A 102 -5.74 -5.06 -14.66
C ALA A 102 -4.31 -5.36 -15.14
N THR A 103 -4.15 -6.34 -16.04
CA THR A 103 -2.85 -6.69 -16.64
C THR A 103 -2.25 -5.49 -17.39
N ASP A 104 -3.05 -4.83 -18.22
CA ASP A 104 -2.64 -3.64 -18.96
C ASP A 104 -2.24 -2.50 -18.01
N THR A 105 -3.02 -2.27 -16.95
CA THR A 105 -2.73 -1.25 -15.92
C THR A 105 -1.43 -1.58 -15.18
N TYR A 106 -1.25 -2.82 -14.75
CA TYR A 106 -0.05 -3.29 -14.05
C TYR A 106 1.21 -3.04 -14.89
N HIS A 107 1.18 -3.39 -16.17
CA HIS A 107 2.30 -3.15 -17.08
C HIS A 107 2.51 -1.65 -17.36
N ALA A 108 1.42 -0.89 -17.55
CA ALA A 108 1.50 0.53 -17.87
C ALA A 108 1.98 1.41 -16.70
N LEU A 109 1.91 0.92 -15.45
CA LEU A 109 2.52 1.57 -14.28
C LEU A 109 4.06 1.51 -14.31
N GLY A 110 4.67 0.65 -15.12
CA GLY A 110 6.13 0.54 -15.29
C GLY A 110 6.85 -0.23 -14.18
N ASP A 111 8.09 -0.64 -14.43
CA ASP A 111 8.86 -1.51 -13.52
C ASP A 111 9.55 -0.76 -12.37
N GLU A 112 9.72 0.55 -12.48
CA GLU A 112 10.32 1.39 -11.45
C GLU A 112 9.29 2.37 -10.90
N PRO A 113 9.16 2.50 -9.56
CA PRO A 113 8.27 3.49 -9.00
C PRO A 113 8.82 4.91 -9.18
N PRO A 114 7.97 5.90 -9.49
CA PRO A 114 8.38 7.29 -9.43
C PRO A 114 8.70 7.69 -8.00
N ARG A 115 9.72 8.54 -7.83
CA ARG A 115 9.99 9.19 -6.53
C ARG A 115 9.01 10.32 -6.31
N LEU A 116 8.41 10.34 -5.13
CA LEU A 116 7.39 11.32 -4.75
C LEU A 116 7.96 12.35 -3.78
N ASN A 117 7.53 13.59 -3.94
CA ASN A 117 7.60 14.61 -2.90
C ASN A 117 6.20 14.79 -2.32
N LEU A 118 6.01 14.53 -1.02
CA LEU A 118 4.67 14.49 -0.43
C LEU A 118 4.01 15.86 -0.31
N ASP A 119 4.78 16.95 -0.20
CA ASP A 119 4.23 18.31 -0.22
C ASP A 119 3.64 18.62 -1.60
N GLN A 120 4.35 18.26 -2.66
CA GLN A 120 3.87 18.41 -4.04
C GLN A 120 2.70 17.47 -4.36
N ASN A 121 2.75 16.23 -3.87
CA ASN A 121 1.66 15.27 -3.97
C ASN A 121 0.37 15.84 -3.37
N ASP A 122 0.44 16.28 -2.11
CA ASP A 122 -0.72 16.83 -1.42
C ASP A 122 -1.22 18.11 -2.11
N ALA A 123 -0.34 19.02 -2.50
CA ALA A 123 -0.72 20.24 -3.22
C ALA A 123 -1.44 19.93 -4.55
N THR A 124 -0.99 18.90 -5.27
CA THR A 124 -1.57 18.49 -6.55
C THR A 124 -2.92 17.78 -6.35
N HIS A 125 -3.03 16.93 -5.33
CA HIS A 125 -4.13 16.00 -5.13
C HIS A 125 -5.03 16.34 -3.93
N VAL A 126 -4.96 17.56 -3.40
CA VAL A 126 -5.81 18.00 -2.28
C VAL A 126 -7.30 17.82 -2.59
N ARG A 127 -7.72 18.08 -3.83
CA ARG A 127 -9.11 17.91 -4.28
C ARG A 127 -9.52 16.44 -4.39
N ASP A 128 -8.55 15.56 -4.60
CA ASP A 128 -8.73 14.10 -4.66
C ASP A 128 -8.63 13.46 -3.26
N GLY A 129 -8.40 14.29 -2.23
CA GLY A 129 -8.36 13.91 -0.83
C GLY A 129 -6.98 13.59 -0.29
N ALA A 130 -5.89 14.02 -0.94
CA ALA A 130 -4.55 13.92 -0.37
C ALA A 130 -4.40 14.86 0.85
N HIS A 131 -3.90 14.33 1.97
CA HIS A 131 -3.87 15.07 3.24
C HIS A 131 -2.77 14.62 4.22
N THR A 132 -1.68 14.04 3.72
CA THR A 132 -0.52 13.64 4.53
C THR A 132 0.06 14.82 5.30
N VAL A 133 0.46 15.88 4.59
CA VAL A 133 1.19 17.02 5.13
C VAL A 133 0.28 17.86 6.00
N GLU A 134 -0.94 18.11 5.53
CA GLU A 134 -1.95 18.89 6.24
C GLU A 134 -2.24 18.33 7.65
N ARG A 135 -2.31 16.99 7.79
CA ARG A 135 -2.81 16.33 9.00
C ARG A 135 -1.74 15.64 9.83
N HIS A 136 -0.63 15.29 9.21
CA HIS A 136 0.43 14.49 9.82
C HIS A 136 1.83 15.02 9.54
N GLY A 137 1.96 16.14 8.80
CA GLY A 137 3.24 16.77 8.53
C GLY A 137 3.94 17.25 9.81
N PRO A 138 5.26 17.49 9.74
CA PRO A 138 6.05 17.91 10.91
C PRO A 138 5.62 19.26 11.48
N ASP A 139 5.01 20.11 10.66
CA ASP A 139 4.55 21.44 11.07
C ASP A 139 3.22 21.43 11.82
N VAL A 140 2.52 20.28 11.90
CA VAL A 140 1.33 20.15 12.74
C VAL A 140 1.75 20.21 14.21
N PRO A 141 1.27 21.17 15.02
CA PRO A 141 1.69 21.30 16.42
C PRO A 141 1.36 20.03 17.24
N LEU A 142 2.27 19.65 18.14
CA LEU A 142 2.08 18.47 18.98
C LEU A 142 1.00 18.71 20.02
N ASN A 143 1.25 19.66 20.93
CA ASN A 143 0.42 19.89 22.08
C ASN A 143 -0.66 20.92 21.76
N ARG A 144 -1.78 20.86 22.47
CA ARG A 144 -2.86 21.85 22.37
C ARG A 144 -2.40 23.27 22.75
N SER A 145 -1.39 23.38 23.61
CA SER A 145 -0.78 24.66 24.01
C SER A 145 0.10 25.29 22.94
N ASP A 146 0.51 24.53 21.93
CA ASP A 146 1.45 24.97 20.90
C ASP A 146 0.76 25.69 19.74
N ALA A 147 -0.58 25.79 19.78
CA ALA A 147 -1.41 26.38 18.75
C ALA A 147 -2.55 27.24 19.35
N PRO A 148 -3.05 28.23 18.61
CA PRO A 148 -4.30 28.92 18.96
C PRO A 148 -5.48 27.95 19.19
N PRO A 149 -6.44 28.30 20.06
CA PRO A 149 -7.64 27.49 20.24
C PRO A 149 -8.41 27.30 18.93
N GLY A 150 -8.74 26.04 18.61
CA GLY A 150 -9.45 25.66 17.38
C GLY A 150 -8.52 25.29 16.21
N ASP A 151 -7.22 25.52 16.35
CA ASP A 151 -6.24 25.04 15.39
C ASP A 151 -5.96 23.54 15.59
N ARG A 152 -5.53 22.91 14.50
CA ARG A 152 -5.22 21.49 14.47
C ARG A 152 -3.98 21.18 15.29
N THR A 153 -4.09 20.27 16.25
CA THR A 153 -2.94 19.70 16.98
C THR A 153 -3.03 18.17 17.05
N ILE A 154 -1.88 17.52 17.21
CA ILE A 154 -1.81 16.05 17.31
C ILE A 154 -2.49 15.55 18.59
N GLU A 155 -2.23 16.21 19.73
CA GLU A 155 -2.90 15.94 21.00
C GLU A 155 -4.41 16.22 20.92
N GLY A 156 -4.82 17.33 20.31
CA GLY A 156 -6.23 17.71 20.18
C GLY A 156 -7.07 16.63 19.47
N ARG A 157 -6.48 15.89 18.53
CA ARG A 157 -7.14 14.76 17.86
C ARG A 157 -7.51 13.63 18.82
N ILE A 158 -6.74 13.42 19.89
CA ILE A 158 -7.07 12.43 20.92
C ILE A 158 -8.37 12.79 21.61
N HIS A 159 -8.62 14.08 21.83
CA HIS A 159 -9.80 14.61 22.49
C HIS A 159 -10.97 14.90 21.52
N GLY A 160 -10.70 14.91 20.21
CA GLY A 160 -11.69 15.30 19.20
C GLY A 160 -11.91 16.80 19.13
N ASP A 161 -10.89 17.59 19.47
CA ASP A 161 -10.93 19.04 19.36
C ASP A 161 -11.07 19.47 17.89
N PRO A 162 -11.77 20.58 17.59
CA PRO A 162 -11.75 21.16 16.25
C PRO A 162 -10.32 21.40 15.73
N PRO A 163 -10.07 21.25 14.41
CA PRO A 163 -11.02 20.87 13.36
C PRO A 163 -11.20 19.34 13.22
N TRP A 164 -10.70 18.54 14.16
CA TRP A 164 -10.90 17.10 14.11
C TRP A 164 -12.39 16.77 14.35
N GLY A 165 -13.01 16.05 13.41
CA GLY A 165 -14.45 15.76 13.49
C GLY A 165 -14.84 14.73 14.55
N ARG A 166 -13.86 14.05 15.17
CA ARG A 166 -14.05 13.04 16.22
C ARG A 166 -12.76 12.77 16.98
N PRO A 167 -12.82 12.24 18.21
CA PRO A 167 -11.65 11.75 18.93
C PRO A 167 -11.07 10.48 18.28
N GLU A 168 -9.75 10.34 18.33
CA GLU A 168 -9.01 9.14 17.88
C GLU A 168 -8.14 8.57 19.01
N ASN A 169 -7.89 7.26 19.03
CA ASN A 169 -7.07 6.63 20.08
C ASN A 169 -5.56 6.77 19.84
N TRP A 170 -5.14 7.12 18.62
CA TRP A 170 -3.76 7.37 18.26
C TRP A 170 -3.72 8.57 17.31
N SER A 171 -2.73 9.42 17.49
CA SER A 171 -2.50 10.57 16.64
C SER A 171 -1.01 10.87 16.64
N TYR A 172 -0.40 10.87 15.47
CA TYR A 172 1.03 11.12 15.32
C TYR A 172 1.29 12.04 14.13
N ARG A 173 2.41 12.75 14.20
CA ARG A 173 3.01 13.48 13.08
C ARG A 173 4.38 12.91 12.74
N TRP A 174 4.79 13.13 11.49
CA TRP A 174 6.15 12.88 11.03
C TRP A 174 7.15 13.74 11.80
N SER A 175 8.34 13.21 12.07
CA SER A 175 9.39 13.96 12.78
C SER A 175 9.90 15.16 11.99
N ASP A 176 10.01 15.01 10.67
CA ASP A 176 10.49 16.01 9.74
C ASP A 176 10.12 15.60 8.29
N GLY A 177 10.15 16.57 7.37
CA GLY A 177 9.75 16.33 5.98
C GLY A 177 10.70 15.42 5.21
N SER A 178 11.99 15.36 5.59
CA SER A 178 12.95 14.48 4.93
C SER A 178 12.73 13.02 5.33
N THR A 179 12.44 12.75 6.60
CA THR A 179 12.10 11.43 7.11
C THR A 179 10.80 10.93 6.51
N MET A 180 9.77 11.78 6.46
CA MET A 180 8.50 11.47 5.79
C MET A 180 8.70 11.02 4.33
N ASN A 181 9.36 11.85 3.51
CA ASN A 181 9.57 11.54 2.10
C ASN A 181 10.40 10.28 1.91
N ARG A 182 11.52 10.15 2.62
CA ARG A 182 12.40 8.98 2.53
C ARG A 182 11.68 7.70 2.94
N THR A 183 11.03 7.66 4.11
CA THR A 183 10.34 6.47 4.61
C THR A 183 9.25 5.99 3.66
N VAL A 184 8.44 6.91 3.11
CA VAL A 184 7.37 6.54 2.17
C VAL A 184 7.95 6.06 0.83
N ASN A 185 8.95 6.73 0.28
CA ASN A 185 9.59 6.30 -0.97
C ASN A 185 10.34 4.96 -0.81
N ASP A 186 11.02 4.74 0.31
CA ASP A 186 11.71 3.47 0.60
C ASP A 186 10.70 2.32 0.69
N TYR A 187 9.54 2.54 1.33
CA TYR A 187 8.45 1.57 1.35
C TYR A 187 7.93 1.27 -0.06
N ILE A 188 7.63 2.31 -0.84
CA ILE A 188 7.12 2.15 -2.21
C ILE A 188 8.12 1.38 -3.07
N GLN A 189 9.40 1.74 -3.00
CA GLN A 189 10.48 1.07 -3.73
C GLN A 189 10.58 -0.41 -3.37
N ALA A 190 10.54 -0.74 -2.08
CA ALA A 190 10.68 -2.12 -1.61
C ALA A 190 9.46 -3.00 -1.93
N ASN A 191 8.28 -2.40 -2.12
CA ASN A 191 7.01 -3.12 -2.29
C ASN A 191 6.34 -2.83 -3.64
N TRP A 192 7.09 -2.30 -4.62
CA TRP A 192 6.51 -1.76 -5.84
C TRP A 192 5.69 -2.79 -6.63
N ASP A 193 6.15 -4.03 -6.69
CA ASP A 193 5.42 -5.08 -7.40
C ASP A 193 4.03 -5.36 -6.81
N THR A 194 3.97 -5.48 -5.49
CA THR A 194 2.71 -5.64 -4.74
C THR A 194 1.82 -4.41 -4.93
N ILE A 195 2.38 -3.20 -4.84
CA ILE A 195 1.64 -1.95 -5.05
C ILE A 195 1.03 -1.90 -6.45
N ARG A 196 1.78 -2.25 -7.51
CA ARG A 196 1.24 -2.30 -8.87
C ARG A 196 0.09 -3.29 -9.00
N SER A 197 0.24 -4.48 -8.42
CA SER A 197 -0.80 -5.51 -8.42
C SER A 197 -2.07 -4.99 -7.73
N ASP A 198 -1.94 -4.39 -6.55
CA ASP A 198 -3.09 -3.86 -5.79
C ASP A 198 -3.77 -2.70 -6.52
N LEU A 199 -2.99 -1.77 -7.07
CA LEU A 199 -3.51 -0.64 -7.84
C LEU A 199 -4.21 -1.10 -9.12
N ALA A 200 -3.68 -2.10 -9.81
CA ALA A 200 -4.27 -2.65 -11.02
C ALA A 200 -5.60 -3.38 -10.76
N LEU A 201 -5.69 -4.14 -9.67
CA LEU A 201 -6.87 -4.94 -9.33
C LEU A 201 -7.95 -4.12 -8.61
N ASN A 202 -7.55 -3.27 -7.67
CA ASN A 202 -8.46 -2.63 -6.71
C ASN A 202 -8.49 -1.10 -6.84
N GLY A 203 -7.58 -0.51 -7.61
CA GLY A 203 -7.43 0.95 -7.71
C GLY A 203 -6.82 1.61 -6.47
N GLU A 204 -6.49 0.86 -5.42
CA GLU A 204 -5.94 1.36 -4.17
C GLU A 204 -4.95 0.37 -3.55
N HIS A 205 -3.99 0.90 -2.79
CA HIS A 205 -3.08 0.10 -1.95
C HIS A 205 -3.04 0.71 -0.55
N SER A 206 -3.03 -0.13 0.49
CA SER A 206 -2.94 0.32 1.88
C SER A 206 -2.09 -0.65 2.69
N ALA A 207 -1.16 -0.13 3.48
CA ALA A 207 -0.31 -0.94 4.33
C ALA A 207 0.14 -0.19 5.57
N THR A 208 0.38 -0.95 6.64
CA THR A 208 1.13 -0.53 7.82
C THR A 208 2.44 -1.33 7.87
N PHE A 209 3.54 -0.67 8.16
CA PHE A 209 4.87 -1.26 8.17
C PHE A 209 5.75 -0.65 9.25
N ASP A 210 6.78 -1.38 9.65
CA ASP A 210 7.84 -0.89 10.54
C ASP A 210 9.00 -0.36 9.70
N ALA A 211 9.33 0.93 9.85
CA ALA A 211 10.45 1.53 9.14
C ALA A 211 11.82 1.13 9.72
N GLY A 212 11.85 0.49 10.91
CA GLY A 212 13.09 0.09 11.59
C GLY A 212 13.89 1.25 12.19
N HIS A 213 13.34 2.46 12.14
CA HIS A 213 13.89 3.66 12.76
C HIS A 213 12.73 4.57 13.20
N ARG A 214 13.00 5.55 14.08
CA ARG A 214 11.99 6.53 14.47
C ARG A 214 11.47 7.28 13.24
N THR A 215 10.14 7.31 13.07
CA THR A 215 9.46 8.00 11.96
C THR A 215 8.64 9.19 12.43
N GLY A 216 8.15 9.12 13.68
CA GLY A 216 7.24 10.13 14.19
C GLY A 216 7.12 10.17 15.70
N GLU A 217 6.27 11.09 16.13
CA GLU A 217 5.94 11.38 17.52
C GLU A 217 4.49 11.85 17.62
N GLY A 218 3.89 11.65 18.77
CA GLY A 218 2.48 11.96 18.96
C GLY A 218 1.95 11.44 20.27
N PHE A 219 0.65 11.14 20.28
CA PHE A 219 -0.08 10.75 21.47
C PHE A 219 -0.91 9.50 21.20
N TYR A 220 -1.09 8.71 22.26
CA TYR A 220 -2.09 7.66 22.32
C TYR A 220 -3.01 7.87 23.52
N ASN A 221 -4.23 7.34 23.43
CA ASN A 221 -5.20 7.41 24.49
C ASN A 221 -4.98 6.28 25.50
N GLU A 222 -4.42 6.57 26.67
CA GLU A 222 -4.20 5.56 27.72
C GLU A 222 -5.52 4.92 28.18
N GLY A 223 -6.61 5.69 28.17
CA GLY A 223 -7.95 5.24 28.54
C GLY A 223 -8.64 4.34 27.51
N MET A 224 -8.01 4.02 26.37
CA MET A 224 -8.67 3.30 25.27
C MET A 224 -9.14 1.88 25.60
N TYR A 225 -8.59 1.26 26.65
CA TYR A 225 -8.93 -0.10 27.09
C TYR A 225 -9.84 -0.14 28.34
N GLY A 226 -10.40 0.99 28.77
CA GLY A 226 -11.21 1.05 30.00
C GLY A 226 -12.33 2.09 29.97
N ALA A 227 -13.07 2.20 31.07
CA ALA A 227 -14.13 3.19 31.29
C ALA A 227 -13.61 4.56 31.78
N GLY A 228 -12.28 4.77 31.77
CA GLY A 228 -11.64 5.98 32.27
C GLY A 228 -11.74 7.17 31.30
N PRO A 229 -11.43 8.39 31.77
CA PRO A 229 -11.39 9.56 30.90
C PRO A 229 -10.31 9.41 29.82
N ARG A 230 -10.51 10.05 28.66
CA ARG A 230 -9.49 10.09 27.61
C ARG A 230 -8.29 10.90 28.09
N SER A 231 -7.10 10.32 28.01
CA SER A 231 -5.85 10.94 28.42
C SER A 231 -4.83 10.75 27.32
N ALA A 232 -4.23 11.85 26.84
CA ALA A 232 -3.20 11.81 25.82
C ALA A 232 -1.84 11.53 26.48
N HIS A 233 -1.22 10.40 26.13
CA HIS A 233 0.12 10.09 26.56
C HIS A 233 1.08 10.15 25.38
N TYR A 234 2.16 10.93 25.53
CA TYR A 234 3.18 11.10 24.50
C TYR A 234 3.90 9.79 24.19
N GLY A 235 4.19 9.56 22.91
CA GLY A 235 4.97 8.43 22.43
C GLY A 235 5.70 8.73 21.13
N GLN A 236 6.69 7.89 20.83
CA GLN A 236 7.41 7.86 19.56
C GLN A 236 7.14 6.52 18.87
N THR A 237 7.27 6.48 17.55
CA THR A 237 7.03 5.26 16.78
C THR A 237 8.02 5.09 15.64
N SER A 238 8.22 3.83 15.24
CA SER A 238 8.86 3.44 13.99
C SER A 238 7.85 2.94 12.94
N TYR A 239 6.59 2.72 13.33
CA TYR A 239 5.55 2.26 12.42
C TYR A 239 5.00 3.42 11.60
N ALA A 240 4.61 3.13 10.37
CA ALA A 240 3.91 4.06 9.49
C ALA A 240 2.83 3.32 8.70
N THR A 241 1.75 4.05 8.38
CA THR A 241 0.70 3.61 7.47
C THR A 241 0.76 4.45 6.21
N VAL A 242 0.58 3.82 5.06
CA VAL A 242 0.48 4.49 3.75
C VAL A 242 -0.77 4.02 3.01
N ARG A 243 -1.44 4.94 2.33
CA ARG A 243 -2.53 4.65 1.39
C ARG A 243 -2.28 5.34 0.06
N LEU A 244 -2.29 4.56 -1.01
CA LEU A 244 -2.12 5.00 -2.39
C LEU A 244 -3.43 4.80 -3.15
N ARG A 245 -3.67 5.62 -4.17
CA ARG A 245 -4.80 5.47 -5.09
C ARG A 245 -4.35 5.64 -6.53
N LEU A 246 -4.90 4.82 -7.41
CA LEU A 246 -4.70 4.86 -8.85
C LEU A 246 -5.40 6.08 -9.44
N ILE A 247 -4.70 6.79 -10.32
CA ILE A 247 -5.26 7.79 -11.22
C ILE A 247 -5.43 7.12 -12.57
N PRO A 248 -6.67 6.87 -13.03
CA PRO A 248 -6.89 6.30 -14.34
C PRO A 248 -6.37 7.27 -15.41
N GLY A 249 -5.70 6.75 -16.44
CA GLY A 249 -5.09 7.56 -17.49
C GLY A 249 -4.37 6.69 -18.52
N ASN A 250 -3.74 7.35 -19.49
CA ASN A 250 -2.86 6.69 -20.47
C ASN A 250 -1.55 7.49 -20.64
N PRO A 251 -0.47 7.15 -19.92
CA PRO A 251 -0.39 6.02 -18.97
C PRO A 251 -1.15 6.29 -17.66
N PRO A 252 -1.57 5.25 -16.93
CA PRO A 252 -2.09 5.40 -15.57
C PRO A 252 -0.97 5.85 -14.62
N SER A 253 -1.35 6.52 -13.54
CA SER A 253 -0.42 6.93 -12.47
C SER A 253 -1.06 6.69 -11.09
N TYR A 254 -0.39 7.12 -10.02
CA TYR A 254 -0.94 7.03 -8.67
C TYR A 254 -0.51 8.24 -7.84
N PHE A 255 -1.16 8.40 -6.69
CA PHE A 255 -0.79 9.40 -5.69
C PHE A 255 -0.95 8.84 -4.27
N VAL A 256 -0.29 9.48 -3.31
CA VAL A 256 -0.44 9.18 -1.89
C VAL A 256 -1.67 9.91 -1.37
N VAL A 257 -2.70 9.18 -0.97
CA VAL A 257 -3.89 9.75 -0.33
C VAL A 257 -3.53 10.23 1.08
N THR A 258 -2.81 9.39 1.82
CA THR A 258 -2.32 9.73 3.14
C THR A 258 -1.16 8.83 3.52
N ALA A 259 -0.19 9.36 4.26
CA ALA A 259 0.80 8.58 4.97
C ALA A 259 1.06 9.20 6.34
N PHE A 260 1.12 8.38 7.38
CA PHE A 260 1.28 8.87 8.75
C PHE A 260 2.00 7.86 9.64
N PRO A 261 2.78 8.32 10.65
CA PRO A 261 3.30 7.43 11.67
C PRO A 261 2.15 6.82 12.48
N SER A 262 2.28 5.56 12.88
CA SER A 262 1.22 4.83 13.59
C SER A 262 1.71 4.33 14.94
N GLY A 263 0.84 4.27 15.94
CA GLY A 263 1.15 3.63 17.23
C GLY A 263 0.99 2.11 17.24
N LEU A 264 0.51 1.54 16.13
CA LEU A 264 0.23 0.10 15.98
C LEU A 264 0.81 -0.46 14.67
N PRO A 265 1.20 -1.75 14.66
CA PRO A 265 1.41 -2.52 13.43
C PRO A 265 0.10 -2.81 12.68
#